data_AF-A0A8C4QP50-F1
#
_entry.id   AF-A0A8C4QP50-F1
#
_cell.length_a   1.000
_cell.length_b   1.000
_cell.length_c   1.000
_cell.angle_alpha   90.00
_cell.angle_beta   90.00
_cell.angle_gamma   90.00
#
_symmetry.space_group_name_H-M   'P 1'
#
loop_
_entity.id
_entity.type
_entity.pdbx_description
1 polymer ?
#
loop_
_entity_poly.entity_id
_entity_poly.type
_entity_poly.pdbx_seq_one_letter_code
_entity_poly.pdbx_strand_id
1 'polypeptide(L)'
;MTGYKMFVDPSISVEFQVAAMKFGHTMVPPGVYRRNSSCDFKPFSLRNGSAERLCNTFWERKGFVSGHDVDELLLGMCSQIAEKEDHIIVEDLLDSMYGPLKSTRVDLMAVNIQRGRDHGVPSYNSVRRALNLQPASSWTDIRNNIDGLIVKQLEELYGDVSNLELWPGGLLESDGEPGVLFSAIIQEQFQRLRDGDRFWFENTNNGLFTDDEVIIIQNMTFSNVLKTVLPQESISFQENVFFWHTGLYTLRDLFGKKSHSDTQSI
;
A
#
# COMPACT_ATOMS: atom_id res chain seq x y z
N MET A 1 -3.31 16.36 22.30
CA MET A 1 -3.66 14.93 22.26
C MET A 1 -3.71 14.42 23.69
N THR A 2 -4.71 13.62 24.04
CA THR A 2 -4.82 12.99 25.36
C THR A 2 -3.89 11.78 25.35
N GLY A 3 -2.84 11.76 26.18
CA GLY A 3 -1.79 10.72 26.21
C GLY A 3 -2.27 9.27 26.43
N TYR A 4 -1.37 8.38 26.83
CA TYR A 4 -1.66 6.94 26.99
C TYR A 4 -2.97 6.64 27.73
N LYS A 5 -3.80 5.77 27.14
CA LYS A 5 -5.11 5.35 27.63
C LYS A 5 -5.08 3.87 28.02
N MET A 6 -4.93 3.61 29.32
CA MET A 6 -4.76 2.24 29.83
C MET A 6 -5.95 1.29 29.62
N PHE A 7 -7.13 1.82 29.31
CA PHE A 7 -8.35 1.03 29.10
C PHE A 7 -8.73 0.87 27.61
N VAL A 8 -7.88 1.36 26.70
CA VAL A 8 -8.03 1.08 25.26
C VAL A 8 -7.37 -0.26 24.96
N ASP A 9 -8.06 -1.12 24.20
CA ASP A 9 -7.50 -2.36 23.68
C ASP A 9 -6.77 -2.10 22.35
N PRO A 10 -5.42 -2.18 22.31
CA PRO A 10 -4.64 -1.94 21.11
C PRO A 10 -4.58 -3.17 20.18
N SER A 11 -5.27 -4.28 20.51
CA SER A 11 -5.22 -5.50 19.71
C SER A 11 -5.65 -5.25 18.27
N ILE A 12 -5.01 -5.95 17.33
CA ILE A 12 -5.33 -5.84 15.91
C ILE A 12 -6.68 -6.49 15.65
N SER A 13 -7.59 -5.75 15.00
CA SER A 13 -8.88 -6.26 14.58
C SER A 13 -8.73 -7.16 13.35
N VAL A 14 -9.65 -8.11 13.21
CA VAL A 14 -9.65 -9.03 12.07
C VAL A 14 -9.86 -8.26 10.78
N GLU A 15 -10.81 -7.31 10.76
CA GLU A 15 -11.14 -6.45 9.63
C GLU A 15 -9.92 -5.67 9.14
N PHE A 16 -9.10 -5.14 10.06
CA PHE A 16 -7.86 -4.46 9.72
C PHE A 16 -6.86 -5.40 9.06
N GLN A 17 -6.58 -6.55 9.69
CA GLN A 17 -5.50 -7.44 9.25
C GLN A 17 -5.82 -8.21 7.97
N VAL A 18 -7.05 -8.71 7.82
CA VAL A 18 -7.39 -9.61 6.71
C VAL A 18 -8.02 -8.89 5.53
N ALA A 19 -8.46 -7.63 5.69
CA ALA A 19 -9.05 -6.83 4.62
C ALA A 19 -8.40 -5.46 4.47
N ALA A 20 -8.59 -4.52 5.41
CA ALA A 20 -8.28 -3.11 5.16
C ALA A 20 -6.80 -2.84 4.89
N MET A 21 -5.87 -3.45 5.64
CA MET A 21 -4.42 -3.27 5.41
C MET A 21 -3.90 -3.87 4.11
N LYS A 22 -4.72 -4.65 3.41
CA LYS A 22 -4.36 -5.22 2.10
C LYS A 22 -4.67 -4.27 0.94
N PHE A 23 -5.17 -3.07 1.21
CA PHE A 23 -5.36 -2.02 0.21
C PHE A 23 -4.06 -1.81 -0.61
N GLY A 24 -2.90 -1.81 0.07
CA GLY A 24 -1.61 -1.67 -0.60
C GLY A 24 -1.28 -2.68 -1.69
N HIS A 25 -2.01 -3.81 -1.81
CA HIS A 25 -1.84 -4.74 -2.94
C HIS A 25 -2.23 -4.13 -4.30
N THR A 26 -3.16 -3.17 -4.37
CA THR A 26 -3.49 -2.51 -5.65
C THR A 26 -2.40 -1.53 -6.09
N MET A 27 -1.65 -0.96 -5.15
CA MET A 27 -0.53 -0.06 -5.45
C MET A 27 0.77 -0.76 -5.86
N VAL A 28 0.83 -2.09 -5.87
CA VAL A 28 2.08 -2.82 -6.16
C VAL A 28 2.38 -2.79 -7.66
N PRO A 29 3.54 -2.26 -8.09
CA PRO A 29 3.91 -2.24 -9.50
C PRO A 29 4.35 -3.62 -10.02
N PRO A 30 4.24 -3.87 -11.34
CA PRO A 30 4.66 -5.13 -11.95
C PRO A 30 6.19 -5.30 -11.93
N GLY A 31 6.93 -4.22 -11.74
CA GLY A 31 8.37 -4.25 -11.53
C GLY A 31 8.88 -3.01 -10.81
N VAL A 32 10.07 -3.12 -10.23
CA VAL A 32 10.70 -2.06 -9.45
C VAL A 32 11.97 -1.59 -10.14
N TYR A 33 12.08 -0.28 -10.32
CA TYR A 33 13.28 0.33 -10.90
C TYR A 33 14.46 0.30 -9.94
N ARG A 34 15.67 0.30 -10.53
CA ARG A 34 16.91 0.62 -9.82
C ARG A 34 17.49 1.90 -10.41
N ARG A 35 17.93 2.81 -9.55
CA ARG A 35 18.42 4.14 -9.95
C ARG A 35 19.72 4.44 -9.22
N ASN A 36 20.71 4.97 -9.93
CA ASN A 36 21.95 5.43 -9.30
C ASN A 36 21.78 6.84 -8.70
N SER A 37 22.83 7.28 -7.99
CA SER A 37 22.95 8.64 -7.44
C SER A 37 22.82 9.76 -8.48
N SER A 38 23.28 9.52 -9.72
CA SER A 38 23.21 10.45 -10.86
C SER A 38 21.83 10.54 -11.53
N CYS A 39 20.80 9.93 -10.94
CA CYS A 39 19.43 9.86 -11.48
C CYS A 39 19.26 9.02 -12.76
N ASP A 40 20.22 8.15 -13.09
CA ASP A 40 20.11 7.19 -14.19
C ASP A 40 19.47 5.89 -13.72
N PHE A 41 18.46 5.43 -14.46
CA PHE A 41 17.86 4.12 -14.25
C PHE A 41 18.71 3.02 -14.87
N LYS A 42 19.00 1.97 -14.08
CA LYS A 42 19.80 0.83 -14.51
C LYS A 42 18.95 -0.18 -15.26
N PRO A 43 19.42 -0.70 -16.40
CA PRO A 43 18.75 -1.82 -17.07
C PRO A 43 18.92 -3.10 -16.25
N PHE A 44 17.89 -3.94 -16.23
CA PHE A 44 17.93 -5.26 -15.64
C PHE A 44 18.67 -6.25 -16.57
N SER A 45 19.81 -6.76 -16.10
CA SER A 45 20.83 -7.43 -16.91
C SER A 45 20.39 -8.75 -17.54
N LEU A 46 19.38 -9.44 -16.99
CA LEU A 46 19.04 -10.79 -17.46
C LEU A 46 18.31 -10.80 -18.82
N ARG A 47 17.65 -9.71 -19.25
CA ARG A 47 16.82 -9.70 -20.48
C ARG A 47 16.65 -8.34 -21.19
N ASN A 48 17.52 -7.35 -20.98
CA ASN A 48 17.28 -5.96 -21.43
C ASN A 48 15.95 -5.37 -20.91
N GLY A 49 15.56 -5.75 -19.70
CA GLY A 49 14.42 -5.13 -19.00
C GLY A 49 14.80 -3.76 -18.46
N SER A 50 13.82 -2.87 -18.26
CA SER A 50 14.04 -1.56 -17.64
C SER A 50 13.92 -1.59 -16.11
N ALA A 51 13.32 -2.63 -15.53
CA ALA A 51 13.05 -2.79 -14.11
C ALA A 51 13.13 -4.27 -13.67
N GLU A 52 13.29 -4.52 -12.37
CA GLU A 52 13.24 -5.86 -11.78
C GLU A 52 11.78 -6.33 -11.71
N ARG A 53 11.45 -7.43 -12.40
CA ARG A 53 10.08 -7.94 -12.48
C ARG A 53 9.66 -8.63 -11.18
N LEU A 54 8.57 -8.17 -10.56
CA LEU A 54 8.13 -8.63 -9.24
C LEU A 54 7.89 -10.14 -9.17
N CYS A 55 7.17 -10.72 -10.13
CA CYS A 55 6.85 -12.14 -10.10
C CYS A 55 8.08 -13.06 -10.15
N ASN A 56 9.23 -12.56 -10.64
CA ASN A 56 10.47 -13.32 -10.74
C ASN A 56 11.39 -13.11 -9.52
N THR A 57 11.13 -12.12 -8.67
CA THR A 57 11.98 -11.77 -7.52
C THR A 57 11.44 -12.30 -6.19
N PHE A 58 10.22 -12.85 -6.14
CA PHE A 58 9.70 -13.52 -4.94
C PHE A 58 10.64 -14.62 -4.45
N TRP A 59 11.12 -14.48 -3.21
CA TRP A 59 12.06 -15.40 -2.56
C TRP A 59 13.40 -15.60 -3.30
N GLU A 60 13.81 -14.61 -4.10
CA GLU A 60 15.11 -14.65 -4.76
C GLU A 60 16.24 -14.60 -3.73
N ARG A 61 17.13 -15.59 -3.77
CA ARG A 61 18.22 -15.74 -2.78
C ARG A 61 19.50 -14.99 -3.13
N LYS A 62 19.62 -14.50 -4.36
CA LYS A 62 20.88 -13.95 -4.93
C LYS A 62 20.70 -12.61 -5.63
N GLY A 63 19.53 -11.97 -5.50
CA GLY A 63 19.21 -10.75 -6.26
C GLY A 63 20.09 -9.55 -5.91
N PHE A 64 20.46 -9.41 -4.63
CA PHE A 64 21.34 -8.35 -4.14
C PHE A 64 22.68 -8.94 -3.68
N VAL A 65 23.78 -8.47 -4.28
CA VAL A 65 25.13 -9.00 -4.02
C VAL A 65 25.94 -8.03 -3.14
N SER A 66 25.58 -6.75 -3.15
CA SER A 66 26.24 -5.68 -2.40
C SER A 66 25.23 -4.70 -1.80
N GLY A 67 25.65 -3.93 -0.78
CA GLY A 67 24.83 -2.84 -0.22
C GLY A 67 24.45 -1.79 -1.28
N HIS A 68 25.32 -1.54 -2.26
CA HIS A 68 25.04 -0.65 -3.38
C HIS A 68 23.83 -1.09 -4.21
N ASP A 69 23.58 -2.40 -4.34
CA ASP A 69 22.40 -2.87 -5.07
C ASP A 69 21.10 -2.52 -4.34
N VAL A 70 21.14 -2.52 -3.00
CA VAL A 70 20.02 -2.11 -2.14
C VAL A 70 19.82 -0.60 -2.20
N ASP A 71 20.91 0.17 -2.18
CA ASP A 71 20.87 1.62 -2.33
C ASP A 71 20.18 2.03 -3.64
N GLU A 72 20.57 1.40 -4.75
CA GLU A 72 19.95 1.68 -6.06
C GLU A 72 18.47 1.29 -6.12
N LEU A 73 18.07 0.23 -5.43
CA LEU A 73 16.66 -0.17 -5.31
C LEU A 73 15.87 0.87 -4.51
N LEU A 74 16.38 1.30 -3.36
CA LEU A 74 15.74 2.32 -2.52
C LEU A 74 15.57 3.64 -3.28
N LEU A 75 16.61 4.07 -4.00
CA LEU A 75 16.56 5.27 -4.86
C LEU A 75 15.57 5.12 -6.01
N GLY A 76 15.45 3.93 -6.58
CA GLY A 76 14.45 3.61 -7.60
C GLY A 76 13.03 3.68 -7.05
N MET A 77 12.76 3.08 -5.89
CA MET A 77 11.47 3.12 -5.21
C MET A 77 11.06 4.54 -4.79
N CYS A 78 12.03 5.39 -4.38
CA CYS A 78 11.74 6.80 -4.10
C CYS A 78 11.34 7.59 -5.35
N SER A 79 11.76 7.16 -6.55
CA SER A 79 11.52 7.87 -7.81
C SER A 79 10.37 7.27 -8.64
N GLN A 80 9.99 6.03 -8.35
CA GLN A 80 8.93 5.32 -9.04
C GLN A 80 7.58 5.64 -8.40
N ILE A 81 6.59 5.96 -9.23
CA ILE A 81 5.19 6.05 -8.80
C ILE A 81 4.64 4.64 -8.65
N ALA A 82 3.91 4.39 -7.57
CA ALA A 82 3.15 3.17 -7.37
C ALA A 82 2.03 3.01 -8.41
N GLU A 83 1.42 1.83 -8.49
CA GLU A 83 0.18 1.67 -9.26
C GLU A 83 -0.95 2.45 -8.59
N LYS A 84 -2.00 2.74 -9.36
CA LYS A 84 -3.17 3.45 -8.85
C LYS A 84 -3.87 2.59 -7.79
N GLU A 85 -4.25 3.20 -6.67
CA GLU A 85 -5.13 2.58 -5.67
C GLU A 85 -6.56 2.48 -6.25
N ASP A 86 -6.87 1.35 -6.88
CA ASP A 86 -8.20 1.05 -7.44
C ASP A 86 -8.50 -0.46 -7.38
N HIS A 87 -9.41 -0.94 -8.23
CA HIS A 87 -9.80 -2.36 -8.26
C HIS A 87 -8.95 -3.20 -9.22
N ILE A 88 -7.98 -2.58 -9.91
CA ILE A 88 -7.07 -3.22 -10.85
C ILE A 88 -5.84 -3.70 -10.08
N ILE A 89 -5.44 -4.94 -10.34
CA ILE A 89 -4.31 -5.59 -9.71
C ILE A 89 -3.39 -6.14 -10.80
N VAL A 90 -2.08 -5.96 -10.64
CA VAL A 90 -1.08 -6.46 -11.59
C VAL A 90 -1.05 -8.00 -11.63
N GLU A 91 -0.74 -8.56 -12.81
CA GLU A 91 -0.64 -10.02 -13.03
C GLU A 91 0.40 -10.69 -12.11
N ASP A 92 1.41 -9.94 -11.67
CA ASP A 92 2.43 -10.41 -10.73
C ASP A 92 1.85 -10.86 -9.39
N LEU A 93 0.72 -10.27 -8.97
CA LEU A 93 -0.01 -10.67 -7.76
C LEU A 93 -1.25 -11.52 -8.07
N LEU A 94 -1.94 -11.24 -9.17
CA LEU A 94 -3.19 -11.92 -9.54
C LEU A 94 -2.95 -13.33 -10.07
N ASP A 95 -1.92 -13.54 -10.88
CA ASP A 95 -1.65 -14.84 -11.53
C ASP A 95 -0.34 -15.48 -11.07
N SER A 96 0.62 -14.64 -10.64
CA SER A 96 2.00 -15.06 -10.42
C SER A 96 2.50 -14.87 -8.98
N MET A 97 1.60 -14.68 -8.00
CA MET A 97 2.02 -14.64 -6.60
C MET A 97 2.58 -16.00 -6.16
N TYR A 98 3.58 -15.99 -5.28
CA TYR A 98 4.19 -17.22 -4.77
C TYR A 98 3.17 -18.14 -4.08
N GLY A 99 3.09 -19.39 -4.56
CA GLY A 99 2.26 -20.43 -3.98
C GLY A 99 3.01 -21.26 -2.92
N PRO A 100 2.53 -21.33 -1.66
CA PRO A 100 3.29 -21.94 -0.57
C PRO A 100 3.16 -23.47 -0.47
N LEU A 101 2.23 -24.10 -1.20
CA LEU A 101 1.87 -25.51 -0.99
C LEU A 101 1.90 -26.35 -2.28
N LYS A 102 0.79 -26.39 -3.02
CA LYS A 102 0.57 -27.36 -4.12
C LYS A 102 0.93 -26.84 -5.51
N SER A 103 1.13 -25.54 -5.65
CA SER A 103 1.47 -24.87 -6.90
C SER A 103 2.56 -23.84 -6.60
N THR A 104 3.43 -23.58 -7.58
CA THR A 104 4.45 -22.52 -7.48
C THR A 104 3.82 -21.13 -7.54
N ARG A 105 2.62 -21.01 -8.13
CA ARG A 105 1.88 -19.76 -8.30
C ARG A 105 0.44 -19.87 -7.81
N VAL A 106 -0.09 -18.78 -7.25
CA VAL A 106 -1.47 -18.65 -6.78
C VAL A 106 -2.00 -17.24 -7.07
N ASP A 107 -3.32 -17.09 -7.05
CA ASP A 107 -3.99 -15.80 -7.08
C ASP A 107 -4.07 -15.19 -5.67
N LEU A 108 -3.38 -14.07 -5.44
CA LEU A 108 -3.37 -13.40 -4.15
C LEU A 108 -4.72 -12.78 -3.79
N MET A 109 -5.50 -12.34 -4.77
CA MET A 109 -6.83 -11.75 -4.55
C MET A 109 -7.83 -12.82 -4.14
N ALA A 110 -7.81 -13.97 -4.81
CA ALA A 110 -8.58 -15.14 -4.39
C ALA A 110 -8.16 -15.61 -2.98
N VAL A 111 -6.87 -15.60 -2.67
CA VAL A 111 -6.36 -15.89 -1.32
C VAL A 111 -6.86 -14.88 -0.28
N ASN A 112 -6.94 -13.59 -0.61
CA ASN A 112 -7.47 -12.56 0.30
C ASN A 112 -8.95 -12.77 0.58
N ILE A 113 -9.76 -13.05 -0.44
CA ILE A 113 -11.19 -13.40 -0.28
C ILE A 113 -11.33 -14.64 0.61
N GLN A 114 -10.59 -15.72 0.30
CA GLN A 114 -10.63 -16.94 1.10
C GLN A 114 -10.15 -16.72 2.54
N ARG A 115 -9.18 -15.82 2.77
CA ARG A 115 -8.70 -15.47 4.11
C ARG A 115 -9.78 -14.72 4.90
N GLY A 116 -10.50 -13.81 4.27
CA GLY A 116 -11.65 -13.14 4.88
C GLY A 116 -12.70 -14.16 5.35
N ARG A 117 -13.08 -15.08 4.45
CA ARG A 117 -14.04 -16.16 4.76
C ARG A 117 -13.56 -17.08 5.88
N ASP A 118 -12.28 -17.47 5.85
CA ASP A 118 -11.61 -18.29 6.88
C ASP A 118 -11.68 -17.65 8.26
N HIS A 119 -11.52 -16.33 8.34
CA HIS A 119 -11.60 -15.58 9.59
C HIS A 119 -13.03 -15.14 9.97
N GLY A 120 -14.03 -15.47 9.14
CA GLY A 120 -15.42 -15.13 9.38
C GLY A 120 -15.68 -13.62 9.43
N VAL A 121 -14.97 -12.82 8.62
CA VAL A 121 -15.17 -11.36 8.65
C VAL A 121 -16.62 -11.00 8.26
N PRO A 122 -17.21 -9.98 8.90
CA PRO A 122 -18.54 -9.53 8.54
C PRO A 122 -18.60 -9.00 7.10
N SER A 123 -19.81 -8.96 6.54
CA SER A 123 -20.03 -8.36 5.22
C SER A 123 -19.70 -6.87 5.20
N TYR A 124 -19.42 -6.34 4.01
CA TYR A 124 -19.16 -4.92 3.75
C TYR A 124 -20.16 -4.00 4.47
N ASN A 125 -21.46 -4.23 4.27
CA ASN A 125 -22.51 -3.42 4.90
C ASN A 125 -22.60 -3.61 6.43
N SER A 126 -22.22 -4.77 6.94
CA SER A 126 -22.20 -5.02 8.39
C SER A 126 -21.09 -4.21 9.07
N VAL A 127 -19.90 -4.16 8.48
CA VAL A 127 -18.79 -3.35 8.99
C VAL A 127 -19.08 -1.86 8.86
N ARG A 128 -19.69 -1.42 7.74
CA ARG A 128 -20.13 -0.02 7.59
C ARG A 128 -21.06 0.40 8.72
N ARG A 129 -22.09 -0.40 9.04
CA ARG A 129 -22.98 -0.11 10.17
C ARG A 129 -22.24 -0.08 11.51
N ALA A 130 -21.32 -1.02 11.75
CA ALA A 130 -20.54 -1.06 12.98
C ALA A 130 -19.68 0.19 13.18
N LEU A 131 -19.21 0.80 12.07
CA LEU A 131 -18.46 2.06 12.07
C LEU A 131 -19.34 3.31 11.91
N ASN A 132 -20.66 3.18 12.03
CA ASN A 132 -21.64 4.27 11.81
C ASN A 132 -21.57 4.92 10.42
N LEU A 133 -21.12 4.19 9.41
CA LEU A 133 -21.15 4.57 8.01
C LEU A 133 -22.47 4.14 7.36
N GLN A 134 -22.94 4.90 6.37
CA GLN A 134 -24.15 4.56 5.62
C GLN A 134 -23.92 3.28 4.80
N PRO A 135 -24.71 2.21 4.98
CA PRO A 135 -24.60 1.00 4.15
C PRO A 135 -25.03 1.30 2.71
N ALA A 136 -24.42 0.60 1.74
CA ALA A 136 -24.84 0.66 0.35
C ALA A 136 -26.19 -0.05 0.19
N SER A 137 -27.17 0.60 -0.45
CA SER A 137 -28.47 0.01 -0.76
C SER A 137 -28.50 -0.58 -2.19
N SER A 138 -27.58 -0.16 -3.03
CA SER A 138 -27.36 -0.66 -4.39
C SER A 138 -25.87 -0.72 -4.71
N TRP A 139 -25.50 -1.45 -5.78
CA TRP A 139 -24.12 -1.52 -6.26
C TRP A 139 -23.54 -0.16 -6.65
N THR A 140 -24.39 0.74 -7.16
CA THR A 140 -24.00 2.10 -7.55
C THR A 140 -23.77 3.03 -6.36
N ASP A 141 -24.18 2.65 -5.14
CA ASP A 141 -23.93 3.45 -3.93
C ASP A 141 -22.50 3.29 -3.39
N ILE A 142 -21.77 2.24 -3.82
CA ILE A 142 -20.42 1.94 -3.33
C ILE A 142 -19.44 3.02 -3.77
N ARG A 143 -19.50 3.40 -5.06
CA ARG A 143 -18.69 4.48 -5.64
C ARG A 143 -19.39 5.05 -6.86
N ASN A 144 -19.23 6.36 -7.07
CA ASN A 144 -19.67 7.00 -8.29
C ASN A 144 -18.92 6.39 -9.51
N ASN A 145 -19.62 6.24 -10.64
CA ASN A 145 -19.04 5.80 -11.91
C ASN A 145 -18.36 4.42 -11.88
N ILE A 146 -18.84 3.47 -11.07
CA ILE A 146 -18.47 2.05 -11.26
C ILE A 146 -18.95 1.62 -12.65
N ASP A 147 -18.07 0.95 -13.40
CA ASP A 147 -18.40 0.42 -14.72
C ASP A 147 -19.63 -0.51 -14.62
N GLY A 148 -20.63 -0.28 -15.48
CA GLY A 148 -21.85 -1.09 -15.52
C GLY A 148 -21.58 -2.58 -15.78
N LEU A 149 -20.49 -2.93 -16.45
CA LEU A 149 -20.06 -4.32 -16.62
C LEU A 149 -19.63 -4.94 -15.28
N ILE A 150 -18.89 -4.20 -14.44
CA ILE A 150 -18.49 -4.65 -13.11
C ILE A 150 -19.73 -4.82 -12.23
N VAL A 151 -20.66 -3.85 -12.25
CA VAL A 151 -21.93 -3.95 -11.51
C VAL A 151 -22.68 -5.22 -11.90
N LYS A 152 -22.82 -5.50 -13.20
CA LYS A 152 -23.49 -6.70 -13.69
C LYS A 152 -22.80 -7.99 -13.21
N GLN A 153 -21.47 -8.04 -13.24
CA GLN A 153 -20.72 -9.19 -12.73
C GLN A 153 -20.91 -9.39 -11.23
N LEU A 154 -20.95 -8.30 -10.45
CA LEU A 154 -21.21 -8.37 -9.01
C LEU A 154 -22.64 -8.84 -8.72
N GLU A 155 -23.64 -8.40 -9.48
CA GLU A 155 -25.02 -8.90 -9.39
C GLU A 155 -25.09 -10.41 -9.70
N GLU A 156 -24.36 -10.88 -10.71
CA GLU A 156 -24.29 -12.30 -11.04
C GLU A 156 -23.60 -13.13 -9.93
N LEU A 157 -22.58 -12.58 -9.26
CA LEU A 157 -21.80 -13.27 -8.24
C LEU A 157 -22.42 -13.25 -6.84
N TYR A 158 -22.95 -12.11 -6.41
CA TYR A 158 -23.43 -11.87 -5.04
C TYR A 158 -24.96 -11.71 -4.96
N GLY A 159 -25.62 -11.45 -6.09
CA GLY A 159 -27.02 -11.05 -6.13
C GLY A 159 -27.21 -9.65 -5.56
N ASP A 160 -27.36 -9.59 -4.24
CA ASP A 160 -27.64 -8.37 -3.50
C ASP A 160 -26.37 -7.81 -2.83
N VAL A 161 -26.25 -6.47 -2.81
CA VAL A 161 -25.10 -5.76 -2.22
C VAL A 161 -24.91 -6.06 -0.73
N SER A 162 -25.95 -6.49 -0.01
CA SER A 162 -25.84 -6.92 1.39
C SER A 162 -24.97 -8.16 1.61
N ASN A 163 -24.79 -8.98 0.57
CA ASN A 163 -23.92 -10.16 0.58
C ASN A 163 -22.46 -9.83 0.25
N LEU A 164 -22.16 -8.60 -0.16
CA LEU A 164 -20.80 -8.21 -0.56
C LEU A 164 -19.81 -8.39 0.60
N GLU A 165 -18.73 -9.10 0.33
CA GLU A 165 -17.66 -9.33 1.30
C GLU A 165 -16.86 -8.05 1.56
N LEU A 166 -16.27 -7.95 2.75
CA LEU A 166 -15.56 -6.75 3.19
C LEU A 166 -14.43 -6.33 2.25
N TRP A 167 -13.57 -7.27 1.84
CA TRP A 167 -12.39 -6.94 1.04
C TRP A 167 -12.74 -6.45 -0.38
N PRO A 168 -13.58 -7.15 -1.17
CA PRO A 168 -14.04 -6.63 -2.45
C PRO A 168 -14.79 -5.30 -2.33
N GLY A 169 -15.63 -5.14 -1.31
CA GLY A 169 -16.38 -3.90 -1.11
C GLY A 169 -15.49 -2.70 -0.81
N GLY A 170 -14.48 -2.86 0.06
CA GLY A 170 -13.52 -1.79 0.33
C GLY A 170 -12.65 -1.44 -0.89
N LEU A 171 -12.27 -2.43 -1.70
CA LEU A 171 -11.52 -2.21 -2.94
C LEU A 171 -12.33 -1.43 -3.98
N LEU A 172 -13.64 -1.70 -4.08
CA LEU A 172 -14.52 -1.00 -5.00
C LEU A 172 -14.73 0.48 -4.62
N GLU A 173 -14.59 0.84 -3.34
CA GLU A 173 -14.62 2.24 -2.90
C GLU A 173 -13.38 3.03 -3.30
N SER A 174 -12.23 2.38 -3.52
CA SER A 174 -10.96 3.05 -3.80
C SER A 174 -10.94 3.82 -5.13
N ASP A 175 -10.37 5.02 -5.13
CA ASP A 175 -10.10 5.82 -6.34
C ASP A 175 -8.89 6.74 -6.14
N GLY A 176 -7.69 6.19 -6.29
CA GLY A 176 -6.42 6.88 -6.02
C GLY A 176 -6.06 6.94 -4.53
N GLU A 177 -7.02 6.72 -3.63
CA GLU A 177 -6.84 6.55 -2.19
C GLU A 177 -7.83 5.50 -1.64
N PRO A 178 -7.57 4.95 -0.43
CA PRO A 178 -8.48 3.99 0.17
C PRO A 178 -9.86 4.59 0.39
N GLY A 179 -10.89 3.82 0.02
CA GLY A 179 -12.29 4.19 0.28
C GLY A 179 -12.60 4.53 1.74
N VAL A 180 -13.73 5.20 1.95
CA VAL A 180 -14.19 5.66 3.28
C VAL A 180 -14.18 4.53 4.31
N LEU A 181 -14.59 3.31 3.93
CA LEU A 181 -14.61 2.15 4.82
C LEU A 181 -13.21 1.72 5.26
N PHE A 182 -12.28 1.51 4.31
CA PHE A 182 -10.91 1.10 4.65
C PHE A 182 -10.16 2.22 5.39
N SER A 183 -10.32 3.47 4.97
CA SER A 183 -9.79 4.63 5.68
C SER A 183 -10.26 4.68 7.13
N ALA A 184 -11.54 4.44 7.40
CA ALA A 184 -12.07 4.40 8.76
C ALA A 184 -11.49 3.25 9.59
N ILE A 185 -11.40 2.02 9.04
CA ILE A 185 -10.81 0.86 9.73
C ILE A 185 -9.34 1.11 10.07
N ILE A 186 -8.57 1.63 9.10
CA ILE A 186 -7.14 1.91 9.26
C ILE A 186 -6.94 2.99 10.32
N GLN A 187 -7.65 4.12 10.21
CA GLN A 187 -7.54 5.21 11.17
C GLN A 187 -7.90 4.79 12.59
N GLU A 188 -9.02 4.07 12.76
CA GLU A 188 -9.48 3.56 14.05
C GLU A 188 -8.43 2.64 14.69
N GLN A 189 -7.89 1.69 13.91
CA GLN A 189 -6.89 0.74 14.41
C GLN A 189 -5.60 1.44 14.82
N PHE A 190 -5.08 2.35 13.99
CA PHE A 190 -3.86 3.11 14.32
C PHE A 190 -4.07 4.04 15.52
N GLN A 191 -5.27 4.59 15.69
CA GLN A 191 -5.61 5.36 16.88
C GLN A 191 -5.58 4.49 18.14
N ARG A 192 -6.17 3.29 18.12
CA ARG A 192 -6.09 2.37 19.27
C ARG A 192 -4.67 1.89 19.56
N LEU A 193 -3.89 1.61 18.53
CA LEU A 193 -2.46 1.25 18.66
C LEU A 193 -1.69 2.37 19.37
N ARG A 194 -1.83 3.62 18.90
CA ARG A 194 -1.17 4.77 19.51
C ARG A 194 -1.63 5.00 20.94
N ASP A 195 -2.94 5.13 21.14
CA ASP A 195 -3.51 5.53 22.42
C ASP A 195 -3.32 4.42 23.48
N GLY A 196 -3.35 3.14 23.09
CA GLY A 196 -3.22 1.97 23.96
C GLY A 196 -1.77 1.49 24.18
N ASP A 197 -0.76 2.11 23.54
CA ASP A 197 0.63 1.74 23.74
C ASP A 197 1.29 2.57 24.86
N ARG A 198 1.65 1.89 25.95
CA ARG A 198 2.39 2.50 27.05
C ARG A 198 3.78 2.99 26.61
N PHE A 199 4.38 2.38 25.60
CA PHE A 199 5.68 2.72 25.06
C PHE A 199 5.61 3.65 23.84
N TRP A 200 4.43 4.21 23.52
CA TRP A 200 4.33 5.25 22.51
C TRP A 200 5.32 6.37 22.80
N PHE A 201 6.09 6.81 21.81
CA PHE A 201 7.23 7.69 22.03
C PHE A 201 6.85 9.07 22.59
N GLU A 202 5.63 9.55 22.32
CA GLU A 202 5.10 10.80 22.87
C GLU A 202 4.52 10.64 24.29
N ASN A 203 4.47 9.42 24.83
CA ASN A 203 4.01 9.18 26.20
C ASN A 203 5.12 9.49 27.22
N THR A 204 5.24 10.75 27.63
CA THR A 204 6.28 11.21 28.57
C THR A 204 6.24 10.52 29.94
N ASN A 205 5.12 9.89 30.32
CA ASN A 205 5.01 9.14 31.58
C ASN A 205 5.83 7.84 31.60
N ASN A 206 6.28 7.33 30.45
CA ASN A 206 7.08 6.10 30.39
C ASN A 206 8.59 6.33 30.60
N GLY A 207 9.04 7.60 30.60
CA GLY A 207 10.44 7.97 30.83
C GLY A 207 11.43 7.53 29.74
N LEU A 208 10.95 7.17 28.54
CA LEU A 208 11.82 6.79 27.42
C LEU A 208 12.57 8.00 26.83
N PHE A 209 11.89 9.13 26.71
CA PHE A 209 12.38 10.34 26.06
C PHE A 209 12.00 11.57 26.88
N THR A 210 12.87 12.57 26.86
CA THR A 210 12.59 13.94 27.30
C THR A 210 11.69 14.66 26.29
N ASP A 211 11.05 15.76 26.69
CA ASP A 211 10.21 16.58 25.80
C ASP A 211 11.00 17.07 24.56
N ASP A 212 12.26 17.44 24.74
CA ASP A 212 13.15 17.86 23.66
C ASP A 212 13.45 16.72 22.67
N GLU A 213 13.68 15.50 23.18
CA GLU A 213 13.91 14.32 22.34
C GLU A 213 12.65 13.90 21.58
N VAL A 214 11.45 14.05 22.18
CA VAL A 214 10.19 13.82 21.47
C VAL A 214 10.05 14.75 20.28
N ILE A 215 10.39 16.04 20.44
CA ILE A 215 10.37 17.02 19.33
C ILE A 215 11.38 16.62 18.23
N ILE A 216 12.56 16.14 18.60
CA ILE A 216 13.55 15.64 17.64
C ILE A 216 12.98 14.46 16.83
N ILE A 217 12.32 13.50 17.50
CA ILE A 217 11.73 12.32 16.84
C ILE A 217 10.56 12.72 15.95
N GLN A 218 9.69 13.64 16.39
CA GLN A 218 8.56 14.13 15.58
C GLN A 218 9.01 14.80 14.28
N ASN A 219 10.18 15.46 14.29
CA ASN A 219 10.76 16.09 13.11
C ASN A 219 11.54 15.11 12.21
N MET A 220 11.71 13.85 12.63
CA MET A 220 12.43 12.85 11.83
C MET A 220 11.52 12.31 10.72
N THR A 221 11.96 12.49 9.48
CA THR A 221 11.30 11.93 8.29
C THR A 221 12.03 10.68 7.80
N PHE A 222 11.37 9.86 6.97
CA PHE A 222 12.04 8.73 6.33
C PHE A 222 13.17 9.18 5.38
N SER A 223 13.07 10.39 4.81
CA SER A 223 14.17 11.01 4.07
C SER A 223 15.41 11.27 4.94
N ASN A 224 15.24 11.69 6.20
CA ASN A 224 16.36 11.83 7.13
C ASN A 224 17.03 10.48 7.42
N VAL A 225 16.23 9.41 7.56
CA VAL A 225 16.76 8.04 7.74
C VAL A 225 17.57 7.63 6.52
N LEU A 226 17.02 7.79 5.31
CA LEU A 226 17.71 7.47 4.06
C LEU A 226 19.02 8.27 3.89
N LYS A 227 19.01 9.58 4.17
CA LYS A 227 20.23 10.42 4.13
C LYS A 227 21.32 9.98 5.12
N THR A 228 20.93 9.28 6.19
CA THR A 228 21.87 8.78 7.21
C THR A 228 22.49 7.44 6.81
N VAL A 229 21.73 6.58 6.13
CA VAL A 229 22.19 5.22 5.76
C VAL A 229 22.80 5.15 4.37
N LEU A 230 22.34 5.98 3.43
CA LEU A 230 22.83 6.01 2.06
C LEU A 230 24.15 6.82 1.98
N PRO A 231 25.05 6.49 1.04
CA PRO A 231 26.22 7.31 0.77
C PRO A 231 25.84 8.77 0.49
N GLN A 232 26.65 9.74 0.94
CA GLN A 232 26.36 11.18 0.74
C GLN A 232 26.18 11.55 -0.74
N GLU A 233 26.89 10.88 -1.64
CA GLU A 233 26.78 11.07 -3.09
C GLU A 233 25.41 10.65 -3.64
N SER A 234 24.64 9.86 -2.89
CA SER A 234 23.32 9.31 -3.24
C SER A 234 22.13 10.16 -2.78
N ILE A 235 22.35 11.35 -2.21
CA ILE A 235 21.28 12.25 -1.76
C ILE A 235 20.67 12.98 -2.97
N SER A 236 19.95 12.24 -3.82
CA SER A 236 19.23 12.77 -4.98
C SER A 236 17.77 12.32 -4.98
N PHE A 237 17.07 12.53 -3.87
CA PHE A 237 15.65 12.21 -3.69
C PHE A 237 14.93 13.34 -2.96
N GLN A 238 13.60 13.38 -3.11
CA GLN A 238 12.73 14.40 -2.53
C GLN A 238 12.66 14.33 -1.00
N GLU A 239 12.27 15.43 -0.35
CA GLU A 239 12.15 15.48 1.12
C GLU A 239 11.05 14.55 1.65
N ASN A 240 9.90 14.48 0.97
CA ASN A 240 8.87 13.50 1.28
C ASN A 240 8.96 12.30 0.33
N VAL A 241 9.71 11.27 0.71
CA VAL A 241 9.96 10.10 -0.14
C VAL A 241 8.74 9.21 -0.36
N PHE A 242 7.63 9.42 0.33
CA PHE A 242 6.38 8.67 0.12
C PHE A 242 5.58 9.18 -1.08
N PHE A 243 5.74 10.45 -1.45
CA PHE A 243 5.00 11.06 -2.55
C PHE A 243 5.95 11.81 -3.46
N TRP A 244 5.84 11.54 -4.74
CA TRP A 244 6.59 12.27 -5.75
C TRP A 244 5.71 13.40 -6.29
N HIS A 245 6.21 14.64 -6.21
CA HIS A 245 5.53 15.82 -6.74
C HIS A 245 6.31 16.38 -7.94
N THR A 246 5.57 16.88 -8.93
CA THR A 246 6.15 17.47 -10.14
C THR A 246 6.88 18.76 -9.79
N GLY A 247 8.21 18.68 -9.68
CA GLY A 247 9.04 19.82 -9.33
C GLY A 247 10.53 19.48 -9.28
N LEU A 248 11.10 19.13 -10.45
CA LEU A 248 12.50 19.35 -10.89
C LEU A 248 12.85 18.53 -12.15
N TYR A 249 12.09 17.46 -12.44
CA TYR A 249 12.13 16.69 -13.70
C TYR A 249 10.72 16.21 -14.00
N THR A 250 10.30 16.15 -15.26
CA THR A 250 9.01 15.57 -15.65
C THR A 250 9.09 14.03 -15.66
N LEU A 251 7.97 13.32 -15.53
CA LEU A 251 7.90 11.86 -15.77
C LEU A 251 8.56 11.47 -17.11
N ARG A 252 8.48 12.37 -18.10
CA ARG A 252 9.12 12.24 -19.41
C ARG A 252 10.66 12.25 -19.37
N ASP A 253 11.23 13.01 -18.44
CA ASP A 253 12.68 13.14 -18.25
C ASP A 253 13.27 11.92 -17.53
N LEU A 254 12.46 11.21 -16.72
CA LEU A 254 12.86 10.02 -15.98
C LEU A 254 12.67 8.72 -16.77
N PHE A 255 11.61 8.61 -17.57
CA PHE A 255 11.26 7.34 -18.24
C PHE A 255 11.66 7.25 -19.72
N GLY A 256 12.19 8.33 -20.30
CA GLY A 256 12.47 8.39 -21.74
C GLY A 256 11.21 8.10 -22.58
N LYS A 257 11.31 8.13 -23.90
CA LYS A 257 10.16 7.96 -24.83
C LYS A 257 9.54 6.53 -24.86
N LYS A 258 9.56 5.76 -23.78
CA LYS A 258 9.02 4.38 -23.75
C LYS A 258 8.21 4.05 -22.49
N SER A 259 7.05 4.69 -22.33
CA SER A 259 5.85 4.04 -21.79
C SER A 259 4.62 4.91 -22.08
N HIS A 260 3.44 4.29 -21.93
CA HIS A 260 2.17 4.60 -22.55
C HIS A 260 1.69 6.05 -22.46
N SER A 261 1.02 6.45 -23.54
CA SER A 261 0.25 7.67 -23.66
C SER A 261 -0.92 7.66 -22.69
N ASP A 262 -0.80 8.38 -21.58
CA ASP A 262 -1.96 8.88 -20.86
C ASP A 262 -1.90 10.40 -20.81
N THR A 263 -2.53 10.99 -21.82
CA THR A 263 -3.29 12.22 -21.63
C THR A 263 -4.38 11.95 -20.62
N GLN A 264 -4.24 12.50 -19.41
CA GLN A 264 -5.36 13.16 -18.73
C GLN A 264 -4.84 14.13 -17.68
N SER A 265 -5.26 15.37 -17.87
CA SER A 265 -5.03 16.51 -17.00
C SER A 265 -5.71 16.30 -15.64
N ILE A 266 -5.08 16.89 -14.62
CA ILE A 266 -5.71 17.33 -13.37
C ILE A 266 -7.03 18.06 -13.66
#